data_AF-C7C6K4-F1
#
_entry.id   AF-C7C6K4-F1
#
_cell.length_a   1.000
_cell.length_b   1.000
_cell.length_c   1.000
_cell.angle_alpha   90.00
_cell.angle_beta   90.00
_cell.angle_gamma   90.00
#
_symmetry.space_group_name_H-M   'P 1'
#
loop_
_entity.id
_entity.type
_entity.pdbx_description
1 polymer ?
#
loop_
_entity_poly.entity_id
_entity_poly.type
_entity_poly.pdbx_seq_one_letter_code
_entity_poly.pdbx_strand_id
1 'polypeptide(L)'
;MIGRHKIETLIILQPVTLDTGSSDQDGRLVLANGRVVAILVRLDASRHDGMEGWFLEVGLGHLRDLRPAPFDSLEAATRWLRQHLRGATVSTEGKTS
;
A
#
# COMPACT_ATOMS: atom_id res chain seq x y z
N MET A 1 27.40 -20.54 -8.59
CA MET A 1 26.85 -19.32 -7.95
C MET A 1 25.46 -19.08 -8.51
N ILE A 2 24.41 -19.48 -7.79
CA ILE A 2 23.03 -19.22 -8.21
C ILE A 2 22.69 -17.80 -7.80
N GLY A 3 22.58 -16.90 -8.78
CA GLY A 3 22.13 -15.53 -8.57
C GLY A 3 20.77 -15.58 -7.87
N ARG A 4 20.65 -14.90 -6.73
CA ARG A 4 19.37 -14.73 -6.04
C ARG A 4 18.40 -14.07 -7.02
N HIS A 5 17.50 -14.84 -7.62
CA HIS A 5 16.38 -14.27 -8.35
C HIS A 5 15.59 -13.44 -7.34
N LYS A 6 15.74 -12.13 -7.43
CA LYS A 6 15.02 -11.18 -6.60
C LYS A 6 13.57 -11.26 -7.07
N ILE A 7 12.79 -12.20 -6.51
CA ILE A 7 11.37 -12.31 -6.83
C ILE A 7 10.77 -10.95 -6.49
N GLU A 8 10.40 -10.21 -7.53
CA GLU A 8 9.82 -8.90 -7.34
C GLU A 8 8.41 -9.09 -6.80
N THR A 9 8.09 -8.41 -5.70
CA THR A 9 6.74 -8.40 -5.16
C THR A 9 5.78 -7.91 -6.24
N LEU A 10 4.85 -8.76 -6.66
CA LEU A 10 3.77 -8.38 -7.55
C LEU A 10 2.81 -7.50 -6.76
N ILE A 11 2.69 -6.24 -7.17
CA ILE A 11 1.77 -5.28 -6.59
C ILE A 11 0.66 -5.01 -7.58
N ILE A 12 -0.58 -5.16 -7.15
CA ILE A 12 -1.78 -4.82 -7.90
C ILE A 12 -2.53 -3.74 -7.11
N LEU A 13 -2.88 -2.66 -7.80
CA LEU A 13 -3.73 -1.59 -7.27
C LEU A 13 -5.12 -1.76 -7.88
N GLN A 14 -5.99 -2.45 -7.16
CA GLN A 14 -7.35 -2.72 -7.64
C GLN A 14 -8.25 -1.51 -7.35
N PRO A 15 -8.90 -0.90 -8.36
CA PRO A 15 -9.88 0.16 -8.14
C PRO A 15 -11.04 -0.34 -7.28
N VAL A 16 -11.38 0.43 -6.26
CA VAL A 16 -12.51 0.16 -5.38
C VAL A 16 -13.19 1.48 -5.03
N THR A 17 -14.51 1.42 -4.85
CA THR A 17 -15.26 2.52 -4.25
C THR A 17 -15.17 2.38 -2.75
N LEU A 18 -14.62 3.40 -2.08
CA LEU A 18 -14.56 3.43 -0.62
C LEU A 18 -15.80 4.12 -0.07
N ASP A 19 -16.47 3.48 0.87
CA ASP A 19 -17.53 4.12 1.65
C ASP A 19 -16.89 4.95 2.78
N THR A 20 -16.33 6.10 2.40
CA THR A 20 -15.67 7.06 3.30
C THR A 20 -16.68 7.98 4.00
N GLY A 21 -17.98 7.86 3.69
CA GLY A 21 -19.00 8.80 4.14
C GLY A 21 -18.93 10.19 3.47
N SER A 22 -18.05 10.37 2.47
CA SER A 22 -17.90 11.59 1.67
C SER A 22 -18.08 11.32 0.17
N SER A 23 -18.12 12.39 -0.63
CA SER A 23 -18.20 12.31 -2.11
C SER A 23 -16.98 11.69 -2.76
N ASP A 24 -15.86 11.69 -2.05
CA ASP A 24 -14.54 11.30 -2.54
C ASP A 24 -14.34 9.81 -2.21
N GLN A 25 -14.81 8.97 -3.13
CA GLN A 25 -14.86 7.51 -2.97
C GLN A 25 -13.81 6.77 -3.82
N ASP A 26 -12.89 7.49 -4.48
CA ASP A 26 -11.89 6.85 -5.35
C ASP A 26 -10.76 6.24 -4.51
N GLY A 27 -10.74 4.90 -4.46
CA GLY A 27 -9.74 4.15 -3.69
C GLY A 27 -9.03 3.07 -4.49
N ARG A 28 -7.89 2.63 -3.94
CA ARG A 28 -7.17 1.44 -4.43
C ARG A 28 -6.98 0.44 -3.30
N LEU A 29 -7.50 -0.76 -3.50
CA LEU A 29 -7.13 -1.91 -2.69
C LEU A 29 -5.77 -2.42 -3.15
N VAL A 30 -4.79 -2.43 -2.25
CA VAL A 30 -3.42 -2.83 -2.57
C VAL A 30 -3.24 -4.30 -2.25
N LEU A 31 -2.97 -5.08 -3.30
CA LEU A 31 -2.62 -6.50 -3.21
C LEU A 31 -1.12 -6.67 -3.45
N ALA A 32 -0.44 -7.40 -2.56
CA ALA A 32 0.94 -7.82 -2.74
C ALA A 32 1.02 -9.35 -2.69
N ASN A 33 1.46 -9.97 -3.79
CA ASN A 33 1.53 -11.43 -3.93
C ASN A 33 0.22 -12.14 -3.51
N GLY A 34 -0.93 -11.56 -3.90
CA GLY A 34 -2.27 -12.09 -3.60
C GLY A 34 -2.81 -11.80 -2.20
N ARG A 35 -2.11 -11.00 -1.38
CA ARG A 35 -2.56 -10.58 -0.04
C ARG A 35 -2.93 -9.11 -0.03
N VAL A 36 -4.05 -8.76 0.61
CA VAL A 36 -4.37 -7.35 0.89
C VAL A 36 -3.38 -6.82 1.91
N VAL A 37 -2.70 -5.73 1.57
CA VAL A 37 -1.67 -5.11 2.42
C VAL A 37 -1.96 -3.65 2.75
N ALA A 38 -2.79 -2.97 1.96
CA ALA A 38 -3.14 -1.58 2.20
C ALA A 38 -4.42 -1.16 1.46
N ILE A 39 -4.97 -0.02 1.88
CA ILE A 39 -6.00 0.75 1.18
C ILE A 39 -5.43 2.15 0.93
N LEU A 40 -5.48 2.60 -0.33
CA LEU A 40 -5.21 3.99 -0.71
C LEU A 40 -6.53 4.71 -0.98
N VAL A 41 -6.61 5.99 -0.61
CA VAL A 41 -7.73 6.89 -0.94
C VAL A 41 -7.20 8.12 -1.67
N ARG A 42 -7.89 8.58 -2.71
CA ARG A 42 -7.58 9.85 -3.37
C ARG A 42 -8.40 10.96 -2.72
N LEU A 43 -7.70 12.00 -2.26
CA LEU A 43 -8.33 13.23 -1.78
C LEU A 43 -8.13 14.32 -2.84
N ASP A 44 -9.19 15.06 -3.12
CA ASP A 44 -9.16 16.21 -4.02
C ASP A 44 -9.00 17.52 -3.21
N ALA A 45 -8.07 18.38 -3.67
CA ALA A 45 -7.67 19.62 -3.00
C ALA A 45 -8.84 20.55 -2.67
N SER A 46 -9.89 20.52 -3.50
CA SER A 46 -11.10 21.34 -3.40
C SER A 46 -11.84 21.20 -2.06
N ARG A 47 -11.61 20.11 -1.33
CA ARG A 47 -12.39 19.77 -0.12
C ARG A 47 -11.56 19.52 1.13
N HIS A 48 -10.24 19.36 1.00
CA HIS A 48 -9.35 18.94 2.10
C HIS A 48 -8.18 19.92 2.36
N ASP A 49 -8.47 21.21 2.57
CA ASP A 49 -7.48 22.19 3.07
C ASP A 49 -6.17 22.26 2.24
N GLY A 50 -6.25 22.03 0.92
CA GLY A 50 -5.10 22.00 0.03
C GLY A 50 -4.31 20.70 -0.01
N MET A 51 -4.75 19.64 0.68
CA MET A 51 -4.21 18.30 0.56
C MET A 51 -4.81 17.57 -0.64
N GLU A 52 -4.01 17.43 -1.70
CA GLU A 52 -4.32 16.62 -2.87
C GLU A 52 -3.39 15.41 -2.98
N GLY A 53 -3.92 14.30 -3.49
CA GLY A 53 -3.14 13.12 -3.81
C GLY A 53 -3.67 11.84 -3.19
N TRP A 54 -2.84 10.80 -3.20
CA TRP A 54 -3.15 9.46 -2.70
C TRP A 54 -2.63 9.27 -1.29
N PHE A 55 -3.52 8.93 -0.37
CA PHE A 55 -3.21 8.73 1.04
C PHE A 55 -3.24 7.24 1.37
N LEU A 56 -2.33 6.81 2.24
CA LEU A 56 -2.40 5.49 2.86
C LEU A 56 -3.40 5.55 4.02
N GLU A 57 -4.65 5.21 3.74
CA GLU A 57 -5.74 5.20 4.73
C GLU A 57 -5.53 4.08 5.75
N VAL A 58 -5.26 2.87 5.25
CA VAL A 58 -5.01 1.68 6.07
C VAL A 58 -3.81 0.94 5.55
N GLY A 59 -2.82 0.71 6.42
CA GLY A 59 -1.74 -0.26 6.20
C GLY A 59 -1.98 -1.52 7.03
N LEU A 60 -1.64 -2.68 6.49
CA LEU A 60 -1.69 -3.98 7.17
C LEU A 60 -0.29 -4.57 7.32
N GLY A 61 -0.12 -5.40 8.35
CA GLY A 61 1.15 -6.08 8.62
C GLY A 61 2.31 -5.09 8.73
N HIS A 62 3.31 -5.24 7.86
CA HIS A 62 4.51 -4.40 7.83
C HIS A 62 4.23 -2.91 7.53
N LEU A 63 3.06 -2.59 6.97
CA LEU A 63 2.68 -1.21 6.65
C LEU A 63 1.83 -0.55 7.74
N ARG A 64 1.42 -1.29 8.78
CA ARG A 64 0.44 -0.84 9.78
C ARG A 64 0.82 0.46 10.48
N ASP A 65 2.08 0.56 10.90
CA ASP A 65 2.60 1.69 11.68
C ASP A 65 3.27 2.76 10.80
N LEU A 66 3.29 2.55 9.48
CA LEU A 66 3.83 3.52 8.54
C LEU A 66 2.76 4.56 8.19
N ARG A 67 3.22 5.83 8.15
CA ARG A 67 2.41 6.99 7.76
C ARG A 67 3.21 7.82 6.76
N PRO A 68 3.19 7.45 5.47
CA PRO A 68 3.87 8.23 4.44
C PRO A 68 3.14 9.55 4.21
N ALA A 69 3.88 10.53 3.67
CA ALA A 69 3.26 11.70 3.05
C ALA A 69 2.35 11.28 1.89
N PRO A 70 1.40 12.14 1.46
CA PRO A 70 0.54 11.87 0.33
C PRO A 70 1.37 11.61 -0.93
N PHE A 71 0.90 10.70 -1.77
CA PHE A 71 1.56 10.39 -3.04
C PHE A 71 0.89 11.16 -4.18
N ASP A 72 1.69 11.84 -5.00
CA ASP A 72 1.18 12.57 -6.17
C ASP A 72 0.60 11.62 -7.24
N SER A 73 1.01 10.35 -7.24
CA SER A 73 0.57 9.35 -8.19
C SER A 73 0.58 7.92 -7.64
N LEU A 74 -0.22 7.05 -8.28
CA LEU A 74 -0.23 5.61 -7.99
C LEU A 74 1.12 4.93 -8.27
N GLU A 75 1.91 5.48 -9.19
CA GLU A 75 3.27 4.99 -9.45
C GLU A 75 4.19 5.29 -8.26
N ALA A 76 4.14 6.51 -7.72
CA ALA A 76 4.89 6.89 -6.53
C ALA A 76 4.50 6.02 -5.33
N ALA A 77 3.20 5.78 -5.13
CA ALA A 77 2.70 4.87 -4.11
C ALA A 77 3.23 3.43 -4.31
N THR A 78 3.18 2.92 -5.55
CA THR A 78 3.69 1.56 -5.87
C THR A 78 5.19 1.43 -5.59
N ARG A 79 5.98 2.44 -5.95
CA ARG A 79 7.42 2.45 -5.67
C ARG A 79 7.68 2.42 -4.17
N TRP A 80 6.96 3.22 -3.39
CA TRP A 80 7.05 3.22 -1.93
C TRP A 80 6.68 1.85 -1.35
N LEU A 81 5.56 1.26 -1.78
CA LEU A 81 5.13 -0.08 -1.35
C LEU A 81 6.20 -1.15 -1.65
N ARG A 82 6.81 -1.13 -2.84
CA ARG A 82 7.90 -2.06 -3.19
C ARG A 82 9.12 -1.91 -2.28
N GLN A 83 9.41 -0.71 -1.78
CA GLN A 83 10.56 -0.51 -0.89
C GLN A 83 10.28 -1.09 0.50
N HIS A 84 9.06 -0.93 1.01
CA HIS A 84 8.71 -1.30 2.38
C HIS A 84 8.27 -2.77 2.49
N LEU A 85 7.72 -3.37 1.43
CA LEU A 85 7.35 -4.79 1.42
C LEU A 85 8.56 -5.72 1.19
N ARG A 86 9.72 -5.19 0.80
CA ARG A 86 10.97 -5.97 0.59
C ARG A 86 11.57 -6.54 1.88
N GLY A 87 11.09 -6.13 3.05
CA GLY A 87 11.50 -6.66 4.37
C GLY A 87 10.67 -7.84 4.88
N ALA A 88 9.57 -8.21 4.23
CA ALA A 88 8.67 -9.29 4.68
C ALA A 88 9.17 -10.70 4.28
N THR A 89 10.48 -10.93 4.27
CA THR A 89 11.04 -12.28 4.12
C THR A 89 10.75 -13.06 5.40
N VAL A 90 9.73 -13.94 5.33
CA VAL A 90 9.53 -15.16 6.13
C VAL A 90 10.17 -15.15 7.53
N SER A 91 9.43 -14.69 8.53
CA SER A 91 9.58 -15.21 9.89
C SER A 91 8.89 -16.57 9.95
N THR A 92 9.57 -17.61 9.46
CA THR A 92 9.26 -18.99 9.83
C THR A 92 9.97 -19.26 11.15
N GLU A 93 9.41 -18.78 12.26
CA GLU A 93 9.77 -19.32 13.58
C GLU A 93 8.73 -20.37 13.95
N GLY A 94 9.04 -21.61 13.58
CA GLY A 94 8.59 -22.75 14.35
C GLY A 94 9.26 -22.69 15.71
N LYS A 95 8.47 -22.48 16.77
CA LYS A 95 8.87 -22.76 18.14
C LYS A 95 7.96 -23.85 18.67
N THR A 96 8.30 -25.08 18.31
CA THR A 96 7.99 -26.26 19.13
C THR A 96 8.93 -26.23 20.33
N SER A 97 8.36 -26.17 21.53
CA SER A 97 8.94 -26.70 22.76
C SER A 97 7.80 -27.11 23.66
#